data_AF-A0A0P1BFA3-F1
#
_entry.id   AF-A0A0P1BFA3-F1
#
_cell.length_a   1.000
_cell.length_b   1.000
_cell.length_c   1.000
_cell.angle_alpha   90.00
_cell.angle_beta   90.00
_cell.angle_gamma   90.00
#
_symmetry.space_group_name_H-M   'P 1'
#
loop_
_entity.id
_entity.type
_entity.pdbx_description
1 polymer ?
#
loop_
_entity_poly.entity_id
_entity_poly.type
_entity_poly.pdbx_seq_one_letter_code
_entity_poly.pdbx_strand_id
1 'polypeptide(L)'
;MASVYSNLTVTDIEKRLKLMANLSKEAFSGELPSPPSSPRLQARNNTQDKARASGRATAGTEEADATESATSKKRKVSTRADDVGAQTKERRLSDSSDGTISRSKREDKNQSKDTKRVDVRSLHCSLEITLPLDRRWDKDLFVSTAASFRARGRSLKHQGDQRLREESTMRIGSSPSSAACIATFEQMDAVLLYVYSFWCEDEAAAIDTGTPGVIIAANWNTIFGLLKYVCDCQERNGFPALAGLCRLIEALVLRKVSDNENRLLQRRLAKLVASSAAIANTGSTYVAAGQSPSTPFGDTAAPSPASHHSAEVPPGDLSSAIADISSIMRKTVGESERSARLFAQARNALSPSTLQDSFPDVWQTCLACSTVVEPVRDALRLNPEGFGSSSCVTDDAPSARWAWPLDHVTPLPHYVNFGRALLREAAARKNLKFQLAAITSHRS
;
A
#
# COMPACT_ATOMS: atom_id res chain seq x y z
N MET A 1 -19.24 -22.49 -3.17
CA MET A 1 -18.12 -21.76 -3.78
C MET A 1 -17.13 -22.78 -4.30
N ALA A 2 -17.18 -23.09 -5.60
CA ALA A 2 -16.27 -24.01 -6.23
C ALA A 2 -14.99 -23.24 -6.63
N SER A 3 -13.88 -23.67 -6.05
CA SER A 3 -12.55 -23.17 -6.30
C SER A 3 -12.16 -23.39 -7.77
N VAL A 4 -12.11 -22.33 -8.58
CA VAL A 4 -11.57 -22.38 -9.95
C VAL A 4 -10.04 -22.23 -9.88
N TYR A 5 -9.40 -23.14 -9.13
CA TYR A 5 -8.05 -23.54 -9.49
C TYR A 5 -8.26 -24.69 -10.47
N SER A 6 -7.83 -24.50 -11.72
CA SER A 6 -7.71 -25.59 -12.68
C SER A 6 -6.88 -26.68 -11.99
N ASN A 7 -7.54 -27.73 -11.50
CA ASN A 7 -6.88 -28.93 -11.01
C ASN A 7 -6.08 -29.45 -12.20
N LEU A 8 -4.79 -29.12 -12.26
CA LEU A 8 -3.86 -29.77 -13.17
C LEU A 8 -4.01 -31.25 -12.88
N THR A 9 -4.59 -31.97 -13.84
CA THR A 9 -4.80 -33.39 -13.70
C THR A 9 -3.43 -34.05 -13.57
N VAL A 10 -3.35 -35.17 -12.85
CA VAL A 10 -2.09 -35.93 -12.73
C VAL A 10 -1.50 -36.19 -14.13
N THR A 11 -2.36 -36.41 -15.12
CA THR A 11 -1.99 -36.53 -16.54
C THR A 11 -1.34 -35.28 -17.14
N ASP A 12 -1.74 -34.06 -16.76
CA ASP A 12 -1.10 -32.82 -17.24
C ASP A 12 0.29 -32.63 -16.63
N ILE A 13 0.46 -33.04 -15.37
CA ILE A 13 1.75 -33.00 -14.68
C ILE A 13 2.72 -34.01 -15.33
N GLU A 14 2.27 -35.23 -15.58
CA GLU A 14 3.06 -36.25 -16.28
C GLU A 14 3.44 -35.82 -17.69
N LYS A 15 2.51 -35.19 -18.43
CA LYS A 15 2.77 -34.70 -19.79
C LYS A 15 3.83 -33.60 -19.81
N ARG A 16 3.82 -32.69 -18.83
CA ARG A 16 4.85 -31.65 -18.67
C ARG A 16 6.21 -32.22 -18.27
N LEU A 17 6.23 -33.20 -17.37
CA LEU A 17 7.47 -33.89 -16.99
C LEU A 17 8.07 -34.65 -18.18
N LYS A 18 7.23 -35.28 -19.00
CA LYS A 18 7.66 -35.98 -20.22
C LYS A 18 8.19 -35.03 -21.30
N LEU A 19 7.56 -33.85 -21.45
CA LEU A 19 8.06 -32.78 -22.32
C LEU A 19 9.42 -32.23 -21.84
N MET A 20 9.60 -32.05 -20.54
CA MET A 20 10.87 -31.62 -19.97
C MET A 20 11.98 -32.67 -20.07
N ALA A 21 11.65 -33.95 -19.89
CA ALA A 21 12.61 -35.04 -20.05
C ALA A 21 13.14 -35.15 -21.49
N ASN A 22 12.32 -34.77 -22.48
CA ASN A 22 12.73 -34.76 -23.89
C ASN A 22 13.54 -33.53 -24.29
N LEU A 23 13.60 -32.48 -23.46
CA LEU A 23 14.38 -31.27 -23.74
C LEU A 23 15.86 -31.39 -23.34
N SER A 24 16.30 -32.50 -22.73
CA SER A 24 17.62 -32.57 -22.08
C SER A 24 18.73 -33.32 -22.83
N LYS A 25 18.54 -33.75 -24.08
CA LYS A 25 19.55 -34.62 -24.74
C LYS A 25 20.13 -34.14 -26.08
N GLU A 26 19.58 -33.10 -26.68
CA GLU A 26 20.16 -32.54 -27.92
C GLU A 26 20.25 -31.02 -27.80
N ALA A 27 21.45 -30.49 -28.08
CA ALA A 27 21.83 -29.07 -28.11
C ALA A 27 22.22 -28.41 -26.78
N PHE A 28 23.42 -28.70 -26.28
CA PHE A 28 24.33 -27.66 -25.73
C PHE A 28 25.80 -28.11 -25.88
N SER A 29 26.23 -28.35 -27.13
CA SER A 29 27.64 -28.32 -27.54
C SER A 29 27.93 -27.08 -28.40
N GLY A 30 27.29 -25.96 -28.07
CA GLY A 30 27.70 -24.65 -28.57
C GLY A 30 28.70 -24.07 -27.58
N GLU A 31 29.98 -24.02 -27.95
CA GLU A 31 30.95 -23.16 -27.29
C GLU A 31 30.37 -21.75 -27.19
N LEU A 32 30.15 -21.29 -25.97
CA LEU A 32 29.76 -19.91 -25.72
C LEU A 32 30.91 -19.01 -26.21
N PRO A 33 30.65 -18.03 -27.10
CA PRO A 33 31.68 -17.08 -27.49
C PRO A 33 32.17 -16.36 -26.24
N SER A 34 33.51 -16.26 -26.12
CA SER A 34 34.16 -15.63 -24.99
C SER A 34 33.60 -14.20 -24.80
N PRO A 35 33.31 -13.79 -23.56
CA PRO A 35 32.79 -12.44 -23.31
C PRO A 35 33.80 -11.39 -23.81
N PRO A 36 33.33 -10.30 -24.43
CA PRO A 36 34.22 -9.22 -24.86
C PRO A 36 34.97 -8.63 -23.68
N SER A 37 36.24 -8.30 -23.90
CA SER A 37 37.12 -7.69 -22.90
C SER A 37 36.47 -6.46 -22.27
N SER A 38 36.27 -6.50 -20.95
CA SER A 38 35.71 -5.37 -20.19
C SER A 38 36.51 -4.09 -20.44
N PRO A 39 35.85 -2.95 -20.69
CA PRO A 39 36.55 -1.69 -20.91
C PRO A 39 37.33 -1.29 -19.67
N ARG A 40 38.65 -1.09 -19.85
CA ARG A 40 39.57 -0.56 -18.84
C ARG A 40 39.05 0.80 -18.37
N LEU A 41 38.61 0.87 -17.11
CA LEU A 41 38.35 2.13 -16.43
C LEU A 41 39.67 2.91 -16.36
N GLN A 42 39.81 3.92 -17.21
CA GLN A 42 40.88 4.90 -17.07
C GLN A 42 40.63 5.71 -15.80
N ALA A 43 41.54 5.57 -14.84
CA ALA A 43 41.57 6.36 -13.63
C ALA A 43 41.69 7.84 -14.01
N ARG A 44 40.62 8.60 -13.77
CA ARG A 44 40.60 10.05 -13.92
C ARG A 44 41.37 10.66 -12.75
N ASN A 45 42.64 10.98 -12.98
CA ASN A 45 43.47 11.79 -12.09
C ASN A 45 42.86 13.20 -12.01
N ASN A 46 42.21 13.52 -10.89
CA ASN A 46 41.88 14.90 -10.52
C ASN A 46 42.93 15.37 -9.50
N THR A 47 43.98 16.01 -10.00
CA THR A 47 44.95 16.75 -9.20
C THR A 47 45.05 18.15 -9.79
N GLN A 48 44.33 19.11 -9.18
CA GLN A 48 44.55 20.58 -9.21
C GLN A 48 43.22 21.24 -8.80
N ASP A 49 43.09 21.71 -7.55
CA ASP A 49 43.59 23.03 -7.19
C ASP A 49 43.49 23.29 -5.70
N LYS A 50 44.53 23.96 -5.23
CA LYS A 50 44.88 24.24 -3.84
C LYS A 50 44.73 25.74 -3.61
N ALA A 51 44.20 26.08 -2.45
CA ALA A 51 44.35 27.35 -1.74
C ALA A 51 43.58 28.59 -2.23
N ARG A 52 42.70 29.11 -1.34
CA ARG A 52 42.91 30.42 -0.70
C ARG A 52 41.95 30.66 0.49
N ALA A 53 42.58 31.01 1.63
CA ALA A 53 42.19 31.93 2.72
C ALA A 53 40.75 31.82 3.31
N SER A 54 40.52 31.51 4.59
CA SER A 54 40.98 32.16 5.84
C SER A 54 40.93 33.69 5.82
N GLY A 55 39.80 34.27 6.23
CA GLY A 55 39.65 35.70 6.48
C GLY A 55 38.48 35.96 7.45
N ARG A 56 38.82 36.48 8.63
CA ARG A 56 37.98 36.84 9.78
C ARG A 56 37.79 38.36 9.79
N ALA A 57 36.76 38.84 10.51
CA ALA A 57 36.45 40.24 10.87
C ALA A 57 35.70 41.04 9.78
N THR A 58 34.81 42.01 10.01
CA THR A 58 34.23 42.72 11.18
C THR A 58 33.08 43.61 10.68
N ALA A 59 32.28 44.14 11.62
CA ALA A 59 31.16 45.07 11.44
C ALA A 59 31.47 46.39 10.67
N GLY A 60 30.40 47.05 10.18
CA GLY A 60 30.38 48.50 9.91
C GLY A 60 29.54 48.97 8.71
N THR A 61 28.29 49.37 8.99
CA THR A 61 27.62 50.67 8.68
C THR A 61 27.71 51.37 7.30
N GLU A 62 26.53 51.86 6.83
CA GLU A 62 26.24 52.99 5.91
C GLU A 62 26.64 52.85 4.42
N GLU A 63 26.01 53.43 3.39
CA GLU A 63 24.78 54.21 3.12
C GLU A 63 24.69 54.35 1.58
N ALA A 64 23.49 54.55 1.00
CA ALA A 64 23.17 55.06 -0.36
C ALA A 64 23.65 54.20 -1.58
N ASP A 65 23.05 54.16 -2.77
CA ASP A 65 22.02 54.96 -3.44
C ASP A 65 21.41 54.12 -4.60
N ALA A 66 20.28 54.59 -5.14
CA ALA A 66 19.56 54.30 -6.40
C ALA A 66 20.10 53.19 -7.35
N THR A 67 19.28 52.37 -8.01
CA THR A 67 18.33 52.79 -9.06
C THR A 67 17.37 51.65 -9.46
N GLU A 68 16.24 52.08 -9.99
CA GLU A 68 15.05 51.41 -10.50
C GLU A 68 15.28 50.22 -11.46
N SER A 69 14.36 49.22 -11.45
CA SER A 69 13.48 48.94 -12.59
C SER A 69 12.51 47.78 -12.31
N ALA A 70 11.35 47.90 -12.93
CA ALA A 70 10.09 47.22 -12.69
C ALA A 70 10.04 45.76 -13.17
N THR A 71 9.18 44.93 -12.57
CA THR A 71 7.87 44.53 -13.15
C THR A 71 7.16 43.42 -12.35
N SER A 72 5.96 43.77 -11.88
CA SER A 72 4.70 43.01 -11.97
C SER A 72 4.58 41.60 -11.34
N LYS A 73 4.23 41.55 -10.03
CA LYS A 73 3.49 40.43 -9.40
C LYS A 73 2.03 40.80 -9.18
N LYS A 74 1.13 40.08 -9.85
CA LYS A 74 -0.34 40.18 -9.75
C LYS A 74 -0.81 39.45 -8.48
N ARG A 75 -1.08 40.19 -7.40
CA ARG A 75 -1.75 39.69 -6.18
C ARG A 75 -3.26 39.90 -6.32
N LYS A 76 -4.04 38.81 -6.21
CA LYS A 76 -5.50 38.85 -6.13
C LYS A 76 -5.90 39.00 -4.65
N VAL A 77 -6.32 40.21 -4.31
CA VAL A 77 -6.99 40.58 -3.05
C VAL A 77 -8.45 40.12 -3.17
N SER A 78 -8.95 39.39 -2.16
CA SER A 78 -10.38 39.15 -1.97
C SER A 78 -10.77 39.80 -0.65
N THR A 79 -11.70 40.74 -0.77
CA THR A 79 -12.23 41.62 0.26
C THR A 79 -13.18 40.91 1.22
N ARG A 80 -13.09 41.33 2.48
CA ARG A 80 -14.07 41.18 3.56
C ARG A 80 -15.41 41.82 3.19
N ALA A 81 -16.49 41.22 3.68
CA ALA A 81 -17.70 41.92 4.07
C ALA A 81 -18.01 41.55 5.53
N ASP A 82 -18.33 42.58 6.29
CA ASP A 82 -18.69 42.58 7.70
C ASP A 82 -20.07 41.96 7.93
N ASP A 83 -20.28 41.30 9.07
CA ASP A 83 -21.58 41.31 9.74
C ASP A 83 -21.42 41.18 11.27
N VAL A 84 -22.31 41.89 11.97
CA VAL A 84 -22.22 42.38 13.34
C VAL A 84 -23.32 41.73 14.18
N GLY A 85 -22.97 41.29 15.40
CA GLY A 85 -23.92 40.99 16.49
C GLY A 85 -23.24 40.14 17.57
N ALA A 86 -22.74 40.71 18.67
CA ALA A 86 -23.47 41.02 19.92
C ALA A 86 -24.18 39.77 20.51
N GLN A 87 -24.05 39.37 21.77
CA GLN A 87 -23.46 39.95 22.98
C GLN A 87 -23.48 38.86 24.10
N THR A 88 -22.54 39.01 25.05
CA THR A 88 -22.60 38.74 26.51
C THR A 88 -22.77 37.36 27.16
N LYS A 89 -22.08 37.26 28.31
CA LYS A 89 -22.23 36.38 29.50
C LYS A 89 -21.61 34.98 29.42
N GLU A 90 -20.94 34.43 30.44
CA GLU A 90 -20.76 34.82 31.83
C GLU A 90 -19.51 34.13 32.40
N ARG A 91 -18.80 34.86 33.26
CA ARG A 91 -17.79 34.41 34.22
C ARG A 91 -18.28 33.20 35.02
N ARG A 92 -17.48 32.14 35.14
CA ARG A 92 -17.32 31.39 36.41
C ARG A 92 -15.89 30.89 36.57
N LEU A 93 -15.18 31.61 37.43
CA LEU A 93 -14.05 31.10 38.21
C LEU A 93 -14.56 29.99 39.13
N SER A 94 -13.79 28.93 39.27
CA SER A 94 -13.94 27.97 40.36
C SER A 94 -12.54 27.50 40.74
N ASP A 95 -11.98 28.21 41.71
CA ASP A 95 -11.01 27.68 42.67
C ASP A 95 -11.60 26.44 43.34
N SER A 96 -10.79 25.38 43.51
CA SER A 96 -10.93 24.51 44.69
C SER A 96 -9.70 23.60 44.85
N SER A 97 -9.02 23.82 45.99
CA SER A 97 -8.38 22.84 46.90
C SER A 97 -7.40 21.82 46.29
N ASP A 98 -6.10 21.92 46.52
CA ASP A 98 -5.40 21.70 47.80
C ASP A 98 -5.55 20.26 48.31
N GLY A 99 -4.46 19.50 48.23
CA GLY A 99 -4.44 18.03 48.36
C GLY A 99 -3.04 17.49 48.56
N THR A 100 -2.46 17.85 49.70
CA THR A 100 -1.63 17.03 50.59
C THR A 100 -0.52 16.14 50.00
N ILE A 101 0.69 16.63 50.25
CA ILE A 101 1.96 15.92 50.32
C ILE A 101 1.83 14.60 51.11
N SER A 102 2.22 13.48 50.51
CA SER A 102 2.58 12.26 51.26
C SER A 102 3.93 11.74 50.79
N ARG A 103 4.90 11.99 51.66
CA ARG A 103 6.32 11.68 51.57
C ARG A 103 6.54 10.32 52.24
N SER A 104 6.58 9.23 51.46
CA SER A 104 6.92 7.91 52.00
C SER A 104 8.42 7.67 51.93
N LYS A 105 9.00 7.47 53.10
CA LYS A 105 10.41 7.15 53.39
C LYS A 105 10.63 5.64 53.24
N ARG A 106 11.79 5.31 52.68
CA ARG A 106 12.68 4.17 52.99
C ARG A 106 12.05 2.78 53.21
N GLU A 107 12.52 1.82 52.42
CA GLU A 107 13.17 0.64 53.01
C GLU A 107 14.19 0.05 52.01
N ASP A 108 15.46 0.17 52.38
CA ASP A 108 16.57 -0.61 51.85
C ASP A 108 16.40 -2.05 52.32
N LYS A 109 16.35 -3.03 51.40
CA LYS A 109 16.60 -4.43 51.74
C LYS A 109 17.39 -5.16 50.64
N ASN A 110 18.65 -5.34 50.99
CA ASN A 110 19.62 -6.35 50.61
C ASN A 110 19.14 -7.59 49.85
N GLN A 111 19.94 -7.90 48.83
CA GLN A 111 20.60 -9.19 48.55
C GLN A 111 19.74 -10.45 48.50
N SER A 112 19.59 -10.97 47.28
CA SER A 112 19.83 -12.39 47.01
C SER A 112 20.32 -12.53 45.56
N LYS A 113 21.63 -12.79 45.42
CA LYS A 113 22.24 -13.32 44.19
C LYS A 113 21.79 -14.78 44.09
N ASP A 114 20.79 -15.04 43.27
CA ASP A 114 20.46 -16.39 42.87
C ASP A 114 20.65 -16.50 41.36
N THR A 115 21.88 -16.87 40.98
CA THR A 115 22.29 -17.21 39.61
C THR A 115 21.60 -18.52 39.23
N LYS A 116 20.29 -18.45 38.92
CA LYS A 116 19.59 -19.52 38.23
C LYS A 116 20.18 -19.66 36.84
N ARG A 117 20.90 -20.76 36.62
CA ARG A 117 21.19 -21.30 35.29
C ARG A 117 19.87 -21.33 34.52
N VAL A 118 19.77 -20.44 33.53
CA VAL A 118 18.71 -20.49 32.53
C VAL A 118 18.97 -21.74 31.71
N ASP A 119 18.10 -22.73 31.88
CA ASP A 119 18.16 -23.99 31.16
C ASP A 119 17.72 -23.72 29.71
N VAL A 120 18.69 -23.60 28.79
CA VAL A 120 18.49 -23.23 27.37
C VAL A 120 17.87 -24.38 26.55
N ARG A 121 17.25 -25.37 27.19
CA ARG A 121 16.81 -26.63 26.56
C ARG A 121 15.30 -26.87 26.49
N SER A 122 14.46 -25.88 26.79
CA SER A 122 12.99 -26.00 26.68
C SER A 122 12.38 -25.05 25.62
N LEU A 123 12.91 -25.07 24.39
CA LEU A 123 12.34 -24.31 23.25
C LEU A 123 11.45 -25.17 22.32
N HIS A 124 11.12 -26.40 22.72
CA HIS A 124 10.08 -27.19 22.05
C HIS A 124 8.78 -27.13 22.87
N CYS A 125 8.34 -25.92 23.20
CA CYS A 125 6.93 -25.72 23.51
C CYS A 125 6.19 -26.00 22.20
N SER A 126 5.72 -27.24 22.04
CA SER A 126 4.71 -27.60 21.04
C SER A 126 3.46 -26.81 21.37
N LEU A 127 3.43 -25.55 20.95
CA LEU A 127 2.24 -24.73 20.92
C LEU A 127 1.27 -25.49 20.01
N GLU A 128 0.32 -26.21 20.60
CA GLU A 128 -0.89 -26.63 19.91
C GLU A 128 -1.62 -25.34 19.50
N ILE A 129 -1.26 -24.85 18.32
CA ILE A 129 -1.81 -23.63 17.76
C ILE A 129 -3.26 -23.94 17.37
N THR A 130 -4.18 -23.66 18.28
CA THR A 130 -5.61 -23.75 18.00
C THR A 130 -5.95 -22.66 16.99
N LEU A 131 -6.31 -23.07 15.77
CA LEU A 131 -6.70 -22.13 14.72
C LEU A 131 -8.03 -21.46 15.13
N PRO A 132 -8.14 -20.12 15.02
CA PRO A 132 -9.41 -19.44 15.20
C PRO A 132 -10.47 -20.08 14.31
N LEU A 133 -11.68 -20.28 14.84
CA LEU A 133 -12.83 -20.79 14.09
C LEU A 133 -13.00 -20.00 12.79
N ASP A 134 -13.28 -20.71 11.70
CA ASP A 134 -13.45 -20.12 10.37
C ASP A 134 -14.54 -19.04 10.41
N ARG A 135 -14.11 -17.77 10.36
CA ARG A 135 -15.02 -16.64 10.20
C ARG A 135 -15.64 -16.76 8.82
N ARG A 136 -16.96 -16.99 8.77
CA ARG A 136 -17.70 -16.99 7.51
C ARG A 136 -17.78 -15.55 7.01
N TRP A 137 -17.07 -15.27 5.93
CA TRP A 137 -17.13 -13.97 5.28
C TRP A 137 -18.26 -13.94 4.25
N ASP A 138 -19.13 -12.95 4.39
CA ASP A 138 -20.12 -12.57 3.40
C ASP A 138 -19.89 -11.11 2.97
N LYS A 139 -20.67 -10.66 1.98
CA LYS A 139 -20.58 -9.31 1.41
C LYS A 139 -20.79 -8.24 2.49
N ASP A 140 -21.80 -8.40 3.33
CA ASP A 140 -22.19 -7.40 4.33
C ASP A 140 -21.12 -7.27 5.44
N LEU A 141 -20.50 -8.39 5.80
CA LEU A 141 -19.40 -8.43 6.75
C LEU A 141 -18.15 -7.73 6.20
N PHE A 142 -17.83 -7.92 4.91
CA PHE A 142 -16.74 -7.18 4.27
C PHE A 142 -17.02 -5.68 4.21
N VAL A 143 -18.23 -5.28 3.81
CA VAL A 143 -18.61 -3.86 3.71
C VAL A 143 -18.60 -3.18 5.09
N SER A 144 -19.18 -3.81 6.11
CA SER A 144 -19.20 -3.27 7.48
C SER A 144 -17.79 -3.21 8.09
N THR A 145 -16.95 -4.21 7.85
CA THR A 145 -15.54 -4.23 8.28
C THR A 145 -14.76 -3.12 7.57
N ALA A 146 -14.89 -2.97 6.24
CA ALA A 146 -14.25 -1.91 5.49
C ALA A 146 -14.64 -0.51 6.01
N ALA A 147 -15.93 -0.29 6.28
CA ALA A 147 -16.43 0.97 6.83
C ALA A 147 -15.80 1.28 8.21
N SER A 148 -15.74 0.29 9.09
CA SER A 148 -15.17 0.42 10.44
C SER A 148 -13.67 0.75 10.39
N PHE A 149 -12.91 0.00 9.61
CA PHE A 149 -11.46 0.22 9.42
C PHE A 149 -11.17 1.59 8.79
N ARG A 150 -11.94 1.98 7.77
CA ARG A 150 -11.78 3.29 7.13
C ARG A 150 -12.11 4.44 8.07
N ALA A 151 -13.19 4.33 8.84
CA ALA A 151 -13.56 5.34 9.82
C ALA A 151 -12.45 5.53 10.86
N ARG A 152 -11.88 4.43 11.35
CA ARG A 152 -10.76 4.46 12.29
C ARG A 152 -9.48 5.01 11.66
N GLY A 153 -9.15 4.61 10.44
CA GLY A 153 -8.01 5.15 9.69
C GLY A 153 -8.12 6.66 9.47
N ARG A 154 -9.31 7.19 9.17
CA ARG A 154 -9.56 8.65 9.12
C ARG A 154 -9.29 9.32 10.45
N SER A 155 -9.81 8.77 11.55
CA SER A 155 -9.58 9.31 12.89
C SER A 155 -8.10 9.38 13.23
N LEU A 156 -7.34 8.30 13.00
CA LEU A 156 -5.90 8.25 13.28
C LEU A 156 -5.09 9.22 12.41
N LYS A 157 -5.43 9.33 11.13
CA LYS A 157 -4.80 10.33 10.24
C LYS A 157 -4.99 11.74 10.80
N HIS A 158 -6.23 12.10 11.17
CA HIS A 158 -6.52 13.42 11.72
C HIS A 158 -5.84 13.68 13.07
N GLN A 159 -5.76 12.66 13.94
CA GLN A 159 -5.01 12.74 15.20
C GLN A 159 -3.51 12.98 14.96
N GLY A 160 -2.90 12.24 14.04
CA GLY A 160 -1.51 12.46 13.67
C GLY A 160 -1.28 13.85 13.09
N ASP A 161 -2.15 14.31 12.18
CA ASP A 161 -2.10 15.67 11.62
C ASP A 161 -2.26 16.75 12.71
N GLN A 162 -3.15 16.52 13.69
CA GLN A 162 -3.36 17.42 14.81
C GLN A 162 -2.13 17.52 15.71
N ARG A 163 -1.55 16.38 16.11
CA ARG A 163 -0.34 16.35 16.95
C ARG A 163 0.84 17.05 16.30
N LEU A 164 1.01 16.90 14.98
CA LEU A 164 2.07 17.61 14.24
C LEU A 164 1.89 19.12 14.22
N ARG A 165 0.64 19.60 14.11
CA ARG A 165 0.34 21.04 14.21
C ARG A 165 0.61 21.56 15.62
N GLU A 166 0.15 20.86 16.64
CA GLU A 166 0.39 21.22 18.04
C GLU A 166 1.89 21.27 18.36
N GLU A 167 2.66 20.28 17.89
CA GLU A 167 4.12 20.27 18.05
C GLU A 167 4.79 21.47 17.38
N SER A 168 4.35 21.84 16.17
CA SER A 168 4.89 22.99 15.44
C SER A 168 4.69 24.30 16.19
N THR A 169 3.60 24.43 16.96
CA THR A 169 3.33 25.62 17.78
C THR A 169 4.15 25.68 19.06
N MET A 170 4.58 24.53 19.60
CA MET A 170 5.28 24.46 20.89
C MET A 170 6.81 24.52 20.77
N ARG A 171 7.37 24.42 19.56
CA ARG A 171 8.81 24.20 19.37
C ARG A 171 9.58 25.39 18.81
N ILE A 172 10.30 26.04 19.71
CA ILE A 172 11.53 26.78 19.40
C ILE A 172 12.71 25.97 19.99
N GLY A 173 13.35 25.11 19.19
CA GLY A 173 14.76 24.72 19.43
C GLY A 173 15.14 23.35 20.02
N SER A 174 14.48 22.22 19.73
CA SER A 174 15.03 20.90 20.15
C SER A 174 14.66 19.69 19.25
N SER A 175 15.47 18.62 19.39
CA SER A 175 15.41 17.25 18.80
C SER A 175 14.01 16.71 18.46
N PRO A 176 13.82 15.83 17.43
CA PRO A 176 12.52 15.23 17.08
C PRO A 176 11.73 14.78 18.32
N SER A 177 10.48 15.25 18.43
CA SER A 177 9.67 15.00 19.63
C SER A 177 9.26 13.56 19.67
N SER A 178 9.12 13.05 20.89
CA SER A 178 8.25 11.90 21.13
C SER A 178 6.87 12.10 20.48
N ALA A 179 6.34 13.33 20.45
CA ALA A 179 5.08 13.67 19.79
C ALA A 179 5.10 13.42 18.26
N ALA A 180 6.12 13.88 17.52
CA ALA A 180 6.28 13.66 16.08
C ALA A 180 6.37 12.18 15.74
N CYS A 181 7.09 11.39 16.55
CA CYS A 181 7.18 9.95 16.40
C CYS A 181 5.80 9.30 16.58
N ILE A 182 5.07 9.67 17.65
CA ILE A 182 3.71 9.18 17.91
C ILE A 182 2.76 9.55 16.76
N ALA A 183 2.81 10.80 16.29
CA ALA A 183 1.98 11.25 15.18
C ALA A 183 2.29 10.44 13.90
N THR A 184 3.57 10.17 13.63
CA THR A 184 3.98 9.34 12.49
C THR A 184 3.47 7.90 12.64
N PHE A 185 3.44 7.35 13.86
CA PHE A 185 2.92 6.00 14.12
C PHE A 185 1.41 5.93 13.98
N GLU A 186 0.68 6.96 14.42
CA GLU A 186 -0.77 7.08 14.18
C GLU A 186 -1.08 7.13 12.68
N GLN A 187 -0.31 7.88 11.90
CA GLN A 187 -0.48 7.94 10.45
C GLN A 187 -0.09 6.64 9.74
N MET A 188 0.95 5.94 10.22
CA MET A 188 1.30 4.62 9.69
C MET A 188 0.21 3.59 10.01
N ASP A 189 -0.34 3.59 11.21
CA ASP A 189 -1.46 2.71 11.55
C ASP A 189 -2.69 3.05 10.67
N ALA A 190 -2.95 4.35 10.43
CA ALA A 190 -3.99 4.77 9.49
C ALA A 190 -3.79 4.18 8.08
N VAL A 191 -2.56 4.18 7.54
CA VAL A 191 -2.24 3.55 6.25
C VAL A 191 -2.61 2.07 6.27
N LEU A 192 -2.19 1.33 7.30
CA LEU A 192 -2.47 -0.11 7.41
C LEU A 192 -3.98 -0.39 7.47
N LEU A 193 -4.74 0.45 8.18
CA LEU A 193 -6.20 0.35 8.23
C LEU A 193 -6.87 0.68 6.89
N TYR A 194 -6.38 1.67 6.14
CA TYR A 194 -6.89 1.95 4.79
C TYR A 194 -6.63 0.78 3.85
N VAL A 195 -5.41 0.23 3.84
CA VAL A 195 -5.05 -0.93 3.01
C VAL A 195 -5.97 -2.10 3.29
N TYR A 196 -6.23 -2.42 4.56
CA TYR A 196 -7.17 -3.48 4.92
C TYR A 196 -8.60 -3.16 4.48
N SER A 197 -9.05 -1.91 4.69
CA SER A 197 -10.39 -1.49 4.27
C SER A 197 -10.62 -1.62 2.76
N PHE A 198 -9.62 -1.26 1.95
CA PHE A 198 -9.70 -1.35 0.49
C PHE A 198 -9.68 -2.80 0.02
N TRP A 199 -8.89 -3.65 0.68
CA TRP A 199 -8.95 -5.09 0.43
C TRP A 199 -10.33 -5.66 0.72
N CYS A 200 -10.95 -5.32 1.86
CA CYS A 200 -12.31 -5.78 2.17
C CYS A 200 -13.34 -5.34 1.11
N GLU A 201 -13.23 -4.14 0.56
CA GLU A 201 -14.14 -3.71 -0.51
C GLU A 201 -13.90 -4.40 -1.85
N ASP A 202 -12.63 -4.67 -2.18
CA ASP A 202 -12.28 -5.46 -3.36
C ASP A 202 -12.92 -6.87 -3.25
N GLU A 203 -12.85 -7.51 -2.08
CA GLU A 203 -13.50 -8.80 -1.82
C GLU A 203 -15.03 -8.72 -1.87
N ALA A 204 -15.63 -7.68 -1.28
CA ALA A 204 -17.07 -7.44 -1.37
C ALA A 204 -17.54 -7.26 -2.81
N ALA A 205 -16.79 -6.51 -3.63
CA ALA A 205 -17.08 -6.30 -5.04
C ALA A 205 -16.86 -7.57 -5.87
N ALA A 206 -15.88 -8.40 -5.51
CA ALA A 206 -15.67 -9.70 -6.14
C ALA A 206 -16.86 -10.66 -5.90
N ILE A 207 -17.42 -10.65 -4.67
CA ILE A 207 -18.64 -11.40 -4.35
C ILE A 207 -19.84 -10.88 -5.14
N ASP A 208 -20.04 -9.57 -5.19
CA ASP A 208 -21.18 -8.92 -5.85
C ASP A 208 -21.21 -9.17 -7.37
N THR A 209 -20.05 -9.09 -8.01
CA THR A 209 -19.92 -9.28 -9.46
C THR A 209 -19.69 -10.73 -9.88
N GLY A 210 -19.46 -11.63 -8.91
CA GLY A 210 -19.01 -13.00 -9.18
C GLY A 210 -17.64 -13.09 -9.90
N THR A 211 -16.89 -12.00 -9.98
CA THR A 211 -15.62 -11.93 -10.70
C THR A 211 -14.46 -11.86 -9.69
N PRO A 212 -13.58 -12.87 -9.63
CA PRO A 212 -12.45 -12.84 -8.72
C PRO A 212 -11.44 -11.73 -9.10
N GLY A 213 -10.82 -11.13 -8.09
CA GLY A 213 -9.79 -10.11 -8.28
C GLY A 213 -10.31 -8.77 -8.82
N VAL A 214 -11.59 -8.45 -8.63
CA VAL A 214 -12.09 -7.09 -8.83
C VAL A 214 -11.31 -6.15 -7.92
N ILE A 215 -10.91 -4.99 -8.44
CA ILE A 215 -10.30 -3.94 -7.63
C ILE A 215 -11.03 -2.63 -7.84
N ILE A 216 -11.14 -1.84 -6.78
CA ILE A 216 -11.66 -0.47 -6.84
C ILE A 216 -10.46 0.47 -6.93
N ALA A 217 -9.92 0.62 -8.15
CA ALA A 217 -8.69 1.38 -8.40
C ALA A 217 -8.71 2.82 -7.86
N ALA A 218 -9.89 3.45 -7.83
CA ALA A 218 -10.07 4.79 -7.25
C ALA A 218 -9.60 4.86 -5.78
N ASN A 219 -9.96 3.86 -4.97
CA ASN A 219 -9.60 3.81 -3.54
C ASN A 219 -8.09 3.65 -3.38
N TRP A 220 -7.51 2.70 -4.11
CA TRP A 220 -6.07 2.47 -4.12
C TRP A 220 -5.25 3.70 -4.52
N ASN A 221 -5.71 4.46 -5.51
CA ASN A 221 -5.02 5.68 -5.94
C ASN A 221 -4.98 6.77 -4.85
N THR A 222 -5.94 6.79 -3.91
CA THR A 222 -5.97 7.82 -2.85
C THR A 222 -4.86 7.67 -1.80
N ILE A 223 -4.27 6.48 -1.65
CA ILE A 223 -3.33 6.21 -0.54
C ILE A 223 -1.89 6.62 -0.83
N PHE A 224 -1.50 6.77 -2.10
CA PHE A 224 -0.11 7.05 -2.49
C PHE A 224 0.46 8.31 -1.82
N GLY A 225 -0.33 9.38 -1.72
CA GLY A 225 0.09 10.61 -1.06
C GLY A 225 0.43 10.40 0.42
N LEU A 226 -0.41 9.63 1.13
CA LEU A 226 -0.20 9.32 2.54
C LEU A 226 0.98 8.35 2.73
N LEU A 227 1.09 7.31 1.90
CA LEU A 227 2.20 6.36 1.93
C LEU A 227 3.55 7.05 1.78
N LYS A 228 3.68 7.93 0.77
CA LYS A 228 4.91 8.69 0.54
C LYS A 228 5.25 9.54 1.76
N TYR A 229 4.28 10.31 2.26
CA TYR A 229 4.46 11.15 3.44
C TYR A 229 4.93 10.34 4.66
N VAL A 230 4.27 9.22 4.96
CA VAL A 230 4.61 8.38 6.11
C VAL A 230 5.99 7.74 5.91
N CYS A 231 6.33 7.28 4.70
CA CYS A 231 7.66 6.76 4.38
C CYS A 231 8.76 7.77 4.73
N ASP A 232 8.64 9.01 4.23
CA ASP A 232 9.60 10.09 4.49
C ASP A 232 9.69 10.44 5.98
N CYS A 233 8.59 10.32 6.73
CA CYS A 233 8.59 10.52 8.18
C CYS A 233 9.31 9.38 8.92
N GLN A 234 9.08 8.13 8.52
CA GLN A 234 9.74 6.97 9.14
C GLN A 234 11.25 6.96 8.90
N GLU A 235 11.70 7.37 7.71
CA GLU A 235 13.12 7.57 7.42
C GLU A 235 13.74 8.62 8.35
N ARG A 236 13.10 9.80 8.47
CA ARG A 236 13.57 10.89 9.34
C ARG A 236 13.59 10.51 10.83
N ASN A 237 12.65 9.67 11.25
CA ASN A 237 12.57 9.18 12.63
C ASN A 237 13.55 8.01 12.91
N GLY A 238 14.29 7.55 11.89
CA GLY A 238 15.29 6.48 12.04
C GLY A 238 14.70 5.08 12.14
N PHE A 239 13.56 4.83 11.47
CA PHE A 239 12.94 3.50 11.39
C PHE A 239 12.97 2.97 9.94
N PRO A 240 14.14 2.52 9.45
CA PRO A 240 14.30 2.09 8.07
C PRO A 240 13.40 0.89 7.70
N ALA A 241 13.12 -0.02 8.63
CA ALA A 241 12.21 -1.14 8.41
C ALA A 241 10.75 -0.69 8.18
N LEU A 242 10.25 0.29 8.95
CA LEU A 242 8.90 0.85 8.75
C LEU A 242 8.80 1.63 7.42
N ALA A 243 9.86 2.35 7.03
CA ALA A 243 9.95 2.93 5.69
C ALA A 243 9.99 1.84 4.61
N GLY A 244 10.74 0.76 4.84
CA GLY A 244 10.76 -0.44 3.99
C GLY A 244 9.37 -1.04 3.79
N LEU A 245 8.58 -1.14 4.85
CA LEU A 245 7.19 -1.57 4.80
C LEU A 245 6.31 -0.61 3.99
N CYS A 246 6.49 0.71 4.11
CA CYS A 246 5.77 1.68 3.28
C CYS A 246 6.04 1.44 1.78
N ARG A 247 7.32 1.24 1.42
CA ARG A 247 7.72 0.91 0.03
C ARG A 247 7.16 -0.43 -0.43
N LEU A 248 7.10 -1.42 0.47
CA LEU A 248 6.51 -2.73 0.19
C LEU A 248 5.02 -2.60 -0.14
N ILE A 249 4.28 -1.88 0.69
CA ILE A 249 2.85 -1.62 0.47
C ILE A 249 2.65 -0.83 -0.83
N GLU A 250 3.43 0.22 -1.06
CA GLU A 250 3.36 1.01 -2.29
C GLU A 250 3.61 0.14 -3.53
N ALA A 251 4.62 -0.74 -3.50
CA ALA A 251 4.91 -1.69 -4.57
C ALA A 251 3.71 -2.60 -4.87
N LEU A 252 3.05 -3.13 -3.83
CA LEU A 252 1.87 -3.99 -3.98
C LEU A 252 0.67 -3.25 -4.56
N VAL A 253 0.43 -2.02 -4.09
CA VAL A 253 -0.67 -1.18 -4.60
C VAL A 253 -0.44 -0.85 -6.07
N LEU A 254 0.79 -0.43 -6.44
CA LEU A 254 1.16 -0.19 -7.85
C LEU A 254 0.95 -1.43 -8.70
N ARG A 255 1.37 -2.60 -8.22
CA ARG A 255 1.20 -3.85 -8.95
C ARG A 255 -0.28 -4.20 -9.13
N LYS A 256 -1.09 -4.09 -8.08
CA LYS A 256 -2.54 -4.33 -8.16
C LYS A 256 -3.22 -3.42 -9.18
N VAL A 257 -2.92 -2.11 -9.12
CA VAL A 257 -3.47 -1.13 -10.07
C VAL A 257 -3.02 -1.45 -11.49
N SER A 258 -1.72 -1.72 -11.69
CA SER A 258 -1.13 -2.12 -12.97
C SER A 258 -1.77 -3.40 -13.55
N ASP A 259 -1.96 -4.43 -12.72
CA ASP A 259 -2.59 -5.70 -13.12
C ASP A 259 -4.07 -5.51 -13.52
N ASN A 260 -4.77 -4.58 -12.89
CA ASN A 260 -6.12 -4.22 -13.28
C ASN A 260 -6.16 -3.41 -14.58
N GLU A 261 -5.27 -2.42 -14.74
CA GLU A 261 -5.15 -1.67 -15.99
C GLU A 261 -4.81 -2.61 -17.15
N ASN A 262 -3.90 -3.57 -16.96
CA ASN A 262 -3.60 -4.62 -17.93
C ASN A 262 -4.82 -5.46 -18.29
N ARG A 263 -5.62 -5.89 -17.31
CA ARG A 263 -6.87 -6.63 -17.58
C ARG A 263 -7.89 -5.79 -18.37
N LEU A 264 -8.04 -4.52 -18.04
CA LEU A 264 -8.91 -3.60 -18.76
C LEU A 264 -8.43 -3.38 -20.20
N LEU A 265 -7.11 -3.22 -20.37
CA LEU A 265 -6.47 -3.10 -21.66
C LEU A 265 -6.69 -4.34 -22.53
N GLN A 266 -6.49 -5.54 -21.98
CA GLN A 266 -6.75 -6.81 -22.67
C GLN A 266 -8.20 -6.93 -23.13
N ARG A 267 -9.17 -6.52 -22.28
CA ARG A 267 -10.59 -6.49 -22.67
C ARG A 267 -10.87 -5.50 -23.79
N ARG A 268 -10.25 -4.31 -23.76
CA ARG A 268 -10.38 -3.29 -24.81
C ARG A 268 -9.79 -3.78 -26.14
N LEU A 269 -8.61 -4.40 -26.10
CA LEU A 269 -7.97 -5.01 -27.25
C LEU A 269 -8.83 -6.14 -27.85
N ALA A 270 -9.35 -7.03 -27.02
CA ALA A 270 -10.24 -8.11 -27.46
C ALA A 270 -11.50 -7.57 -28.17
N LYS A 271 -12.09 -6.49 -27.63
CA LYS A 271 -13.23 -5.81 -28.28
C LYS A 271 -12.85 -5.18 -29.61
N LEU A 272 -11.68 -4.53 -29.68
CA LEU A 272 -11.20 -3.91 -30.91
C LEU A 272 -10.98 -4.96 -32.01
N VAL A 273 -10.36 -6.09 -31.66
CA VAL A 273 -10.18 -7.23 -32.56
C VAL A 273 -11.53 -7.78 -33.04
N ALA A 274 -12.48 -8.00 -32.12
CA ALA A 274 -13.82 -8.45 -32.49
C ALA A 274 -14.55 -7.47 -33.44
N SER A 275 -14.46 -6.16 -33.17
CA SER A 275 -15.03 -5.12 -34.03
C SER A 275 -14.39 -5.11 -35.42
N SER A 276 -13.07 -5.25 -35.51
CA SER A 276 -12.37 -5.33 -36.80
C SER A 276 -12.78 -6.54 -37.63
N ALA A 277 -12.97 -7.70 -37.00
CA ALA A 277 -13.45 -8.92 -37.67
C ALA A 277 -14.89 -8.77 -38.18
N ALA A 278 -15.77 -8.09 -37.43
CA ALA A 278 -17.13 -7.81 -37.86
C ALA A 278 -17.18 -6.92 -39.12
N ILE A 279 -16.34 -5.87 -39.18
CA ILE A 279 -16.25 -4.99 -40.35
C ILE A 279 -15.76 -5.76 -41.58
N ALA A 280 -14.70 -6.58 -41.42
CA ALA A 280 -14.16 -7.39 -42.51
C ALA A 280 -15.21 -8.37 -43.11
N ASN A 281 -16.06 -8.95 -42.27
CA ASN A 281 -17.12 -9.87 -42.72
C ASN A 281 -18.30 -9.15 -43.40
N THR A 282 -18.56 -7.89 -43.06
CA THR A 282 -19.69 -7.11 -43.62
C THR A 282 -19.34 -6.46 -44.97
N GLY A 283 -18.05 -6.22 -45.22
CA GLY A 283 -17.56 -5.65 -46.49
C GLY A 283 -17.59 -6.58 -47.71
N SER A 284 -17.98 -7.85 -47.54
CA SER A 284 -17.93 -8.87 -48.61
C SER A 284 -19.26 -9.15 -49.32
N THR A 285 -20.37 -8.49 -48.94
CA THR A 285 -21.71 -8.77 -49.51
C THR A 285 -22.18 -7.77 -50.59
N TYR A 286 -21.34 -6.83 -51.03
CA TYR A 286 -21.70 -5.82 -52.03
C TYR A 286 -21.25 -6.16 -53.47
N VAL A 287 -21.39 -7.40 -53.94
CA VAL A 287 -21.35 -7.70 -55.40
C VAL A 287 -22.20 -8.93 -55.75
N ALA A 288 -23.53 -8.85 -55.64
CA ALA A 288 -24.45 -9.74 -56.38
C ALA A 288 -25.90 -9.22 -56.37
N ALA A 289 -26.14 -7.92 -56.58
CA ALA A 289 -27.47 -7.40 -56.89
C ALA A 289 -27.59 -7.18 -58.40
N GLY A 290 -27.77 -8.30 -59.10
CA GLY A 290 -28.08 -8.33 -60.52
C GLY A 290 -28.96 -9.53 -60.82
N GLN A 291 -30.22 -9.48 -60.37
CA GLN A 291 -31.40 -10.04 -61.07
C GLN A 291 -32.66 -9.89 -60.22
N SER A 292 -33.57 -9.05 -60.71
CA SER A 292 -34.97 -8.97 -60.32
C SER A 292 -35.71 -10.28 -60.61
N PRO A 293 -36.70 -10.63 -59.79
CA PRO A 293 -37.99 -11.02 -60.34
C PRO A 293 -39.12 -10.22 -59.71
N SER A 294 -39.88 -9.58 -60.59
CA SER A 294 -41.17 -8.96 -60.33
C SER A 294 -42.20 -9.98 -59.83
N THR A 295 -42.84 -9.71 -58.69
CA THR A 295 -44.14 -10.28 -58.33
C THR A 295 -45.07 -9.14 -57.87
N PRO A 296 -46.34 -9.12 -58.31
CA PRO A 296 -47.26 -8.06 -57.95
C PRO A 296 -48.35 -8.52 -56.94
N PHE A 297 -48.84 -7.53 -56.20
CA PHE A 297 -50.09 -7.46 -55.41
C PHE A 297 -50.22 -8.24 -54.09
N GLY A 298 -50.55 -7.48 -53.04
CA GLY A 298 -51.11 -7.96 -51.78
C GLY A 298 -50.93 -6.99 -50.62
N ASP A 299 -51.82 -6.01 -50.51
CA ASP A 299 -51.96 -5.10 -49.36
C ASP A 299 -52.07 -5.87 -48.02
N THR A 300 -51.54 -5.31 -46.92
CA THR A 300 -52.25 -4.98 -45.66
C THR A 300 -51.26 -4.75 -44.50
N ALA A 301 -51.19 -3.50 -44.02
CA ALA A 301 -50.91 -2.99 -42.66
C ALA A 301 -49.76 -3.55 -41.78
N ALA A 302 -48.78 -2.69 -41.49
CA ALA A 302 -48.30 -2.34 -40.14
C ALA A 302 -47.31 -1.15 -40.20
N PRO A 303 -47.35 -0.17 -39.27
CA PRO A 303 -46.33 0.88 -39.20
C PRO A 303 -45.04 0.31 -38.60
N SER A 304 -44.02 0.10 -39.43
CA SER A 304 -42.66 -0.20 -38.99
C SER A 304 -42.03 1.01 -38.29
N PRO A 305 -41.33 0.85 -37.15
CA PRO A 305 -40.51 1.90 -36.59
C PRO A 305 -39.29 2.10 -37.49
N ALA A 306 -39.35 3.16 -38.30
CA ALA A 306 -38.21 3.67 -39.03
C ALA A 306 -37.17 4.25 -38.06
N SER A 307 -35.89 3.99 -38.38
CA SER A 307 -34.69 4.83 -38.16
C SER A 307 -33.53 4.02 -37.56
N HIS A 308 -33.01 3.07 -38.34
CA HIS A 308 -31.61 2.66 -38.19
C HIS A 308 -30.74 3.84 -38.61
N HIS A 309 -30.33 4.67 -37.65
CA HIS A 309 -29.13 5.48 -37.81
C HIS A 309 -27.95 4.52 -37.86
N SER A 310 -27.57 4.10 -39.08
CA SER A 310 -26.23 3.63 -39.38
C SER A 310 -25.29 4.81 -39.12
N ALA A 311 -24.92 4.98 -37.85
CA ALA A 311 -23.85 5.87 -37.45
C ALA A 311 -22.56 5.30 -38.03
N GLU A 312 -22.21 5.78 -39.21
CA GLU A 312 -20.91 5.63 -39.84
C GLU A 312 -19.86 6.09 -38.81
N VAL A 313 -19.17 5.13 -38.18
CA VAL A 313 -18.12 5.41 -37.21
C VAL A 313 -16.99 6.10 -37.98
N PRO A 314 -16.68 7.38 -37.69
CA PRO A 314 -15.69 8.11 -38.47
C PRO A 314 -14.33 7.42 -38.34
N PRO A 315 -13.59 7.25 -39.46
CA PRO A 315 -12.30 6.54 -39.49
C PRO A 315 -11.20 7.14 -38.60
N GLY A 316 -11.41 8.33 -38.03
CA GLY A 316 -10.51 8.95 -37.04
C GLY A 316 -10.43 8.23 -35.69
N ASP A 317 -11.44 7.42 -35.34
CA ASP A 317 -11.56 6.84 -33.99
C ASP A 317 -10.56 5.70 -33.73
N LEU A 318 -10.16 4.96 -34.77
CA LEU A 318 -9.24 3.82 -34.61
C LEU A 318 -7.82 4.28 -34.25
N SER A 319 -7.32 5.33 -34.91
CA SER A 319 -5.98 5.86 -34.64
C SER A 319 -5.87 6.42 -33.22
N SER A 320 -6.90 7.16 -32.77
CA SER A 320 -6.99 7.66 -31.39
C SER A 320 -7.02 6.50 -30.38
N ALA A 321 -7.84 5.47 -30.63
CA ALA A 321 -7.91 4.31 -29.74
C ALA A 321 -6.57 3.56 -29.62
N ILE A 322 -5.83 3.40 -30.73
CA ILE A 322 -4.50 2.77 -30.71
C ILE A 322 -3.49 3.64 -29.93
N ALA A 323 -3.54 4.96 -30.09
CA ALA A 323 -2.70 5.88 -29.34
C ALA A 323 -2.97 5.82 -27.83
N ASP A 324 -4.24 5.76 -27.43
CA ASP A 324 -4.66 5.62 -26.04
C ASP A 324 -4.21 4.29 -25.43
N ILE A 325 -4.40 3.18 -26.15
CA ILE A 325 -3.93 1.84 -25.76
C ILE A 325 -2.41 1.87 -25.56
N SER A 326 -1.67 2.45 -26.49
CA SER A 326 -0.21 2.57 -26.41
C SER A 326 0.24 3.40 -25.21
N SER A 327 -0.49 4.47 -24.89
CA SER A 327 -0.24 5.32 -23.73
C SER A 327 -0.45 4.55 -22.42
N ILE A 328 -1.57 3.83 -22.30
CA ILE A 328 -1.87 2.99 -21.14
C ILE A 328 -0.81 1.90 -20.98
N MET A 329 -0.44 1.20 -22.05
CA MET A 329 0.63 0.17 -22.00
C MET A 329 1.94 0.72 -21.44
N ARG A 330 2.42 1.87 -21.94
CA ARG A 330 3.66 2.48 -21.45
C ARG A 330 3.56 2.84 -19.97
N LYS A 331 2.43 3.42 -19.55
CA LYS A 331 2.17 3.75 -18.14
C LYS A 331 2.23 2.49 -17.27
N THR A 332 1.50 1.45 -17.65
CA THR A 332 1.38 0.21 -16.88
C THR A 332 2.71 -0.53 -16.76
N VAL A 333 3.55 -0.52 -17.82
CA VAL A 333 4.93 -1.05 -17.77
C VAL A 333 5.79 -0.23 -16.80
N GLY A 334 5.76 1.10 -16.89
CA GLY A 334 6.53 1.97 -15.99
C GLY A 334 6.14 1.81 -14.51
N GLU A 335 4.85 1.63 -14.22
CA GLU A 335 4.35 1.34 -12.87
C GLU A 335 4.80 -0.04 -12.37
N SER A 336 4.81 -1.05 -13.23
CA SER A 336 5.30 -2.40 -12.91
C SER A 336 6.80 -2.39 -12.58
N GLU A 337 7.62 -1.71 -13.39
CA GLU A 337 9.05 -1.54 -13.10
C GLU A 337 9.29 -0.78 -11.79
N ARG A 338 8.51 0.28 -11.55
CA ARG A 338 8.57 1.03 -10.30
C ARG A 338 8.21 0.15 -9.10
N SER A 339 7.16 -0.66 -9.23
CA SER A 339 6.77 -1.65 -8.21
C SER A 339 7.93 -2.61 -7.91
N ALA A 340 8.57 -3.18 -8.94
CA ALA A 340 9.71 -4.10 -8.76
C ALA A 340 10.89 -3.44 -8.02
N ARG A 341 11.22 -2.19 -8.35
CA ARG A 341 12.29 -1.43 -7.66
C ARG A 341 11.96 -1.19 -6.18
N LEU A 342 10.74 -0.73 -5.88
CA LEU A 342 10.29 -0.51 -4.50
C LEU A 342 10.27 -1.81 -3.69
N PHE A 343 9.85 -2.91 -4.32
CA PHE A 343 9.86 -4.23 -3.70
C PHE A 343 11.28 -4.69 -3.33
N ALA A 344 12.26 -4.51 -4.24
CA ALA A 344 13.65 -4.83 -3.96
C ALA A 344 14.22 -3.98 -2.80
N GLN A 345 13.93 -2.67 -2.79
CA GLN A 345 14.33 -1.77 -1.70
C GLN A 345 13.71 -2.19 -0.36
N ALA A 346 12.43 -2.56 -0.37
CA ALA A 346 11.72 -3.04 0.80
C ALA A 346 12.33 -4.32 1.37
N ARG A 347 12.69 -5.29 0.52
CA ARG A 347 13.33 -6.54 0.97
C ARG A 347 14.66 -6.31 1.67
N ASN A 348 15.46 -5.35 1.21
CA ASN A 348 16.71 -5.00 1.86
C ASN A 348 16.47 -4.41 3.26
N ALA A 349 15.49 -3.50 3.37
CA ALA A 349 15.12 -2.87 4.63
C ALA A 349 14.39 -3.81 5.62
N LEU A 350 13.76 -4.87 5.11
CA LEU A 350 13.07 -5.91 5.88
C LEU A 350 13.86 -7.23 5.86
N SER A 351 15.17 -7.15 5.67
CA SER A 351 16.04 -8.32 5.64
C SER A 351 16.03 -9.05 6.99
N PRO A 352 16.25 -10.38 7.00
CA PRO A 352 16.34 -11.16 8.25
C PRO A 352 17.27 -10.55 9.30
N SER A 353 18.45 -10.08 8.90
CA SER A 353 19.39 -9.40 9.80
C SER A 353 18.81 -8.11 10.38
N THR A 354 18.18 -7.27 9.56
CA THR A 354 17.57 -6.02 10.03
C THR A 354 16.44 -6.29 11.01
N LEU A 355 15.59 -7.29 10.74
CA LEU A 355 14.52 -7.69 11.65
C LEU A 355 15.07 -8.31 12.93
N GLN A 356 16.05 -9.20 12.84
CA GLN A 356 16.68 -9.81 14.02
C GLN A 356 17.29 -8.76 14.96
N ASP A 357 17.97 -7.76 14.42
CA ASP A 357 18.66 -6.73 15.20
C ASP A 357 17.70 -5.66 15.76
N SER A 358 16.78 -5.19 14.91
CA SER A 358 15.92 -4.03 15.23
C SER A 358 14.54 -4.42 15.74
N PHE A 359 14.06 -5.63 15.43
CA PHE A 359 12.71 -6.12 15.72
C PHE A 359 12.70 -7.61 16.12
N PRO A 360 13.46 -8.01 17.16
CA PRO A 360 13.59 -9.41 17.57
C PRO A 360 12.26 -10.11 17.84
N ASP A 361 11.26 -9.44 18.42
CA ASP A 361 9.99 -10.08 18.76
C ASP A 361 9.18 -10.41 17.48
N VAL A 362 9.13 -9.46 16.54
CA VAL A 362 8.56 -9.68 15.21
C VAL A 362 9.34 -10.75 14.45
N TRP A 363 10.67 -10.76 14.54
CA TRP A 363 11.50 -11.77 13.89
C TRP A 363 11.23 -13.19 14.43
N GLN A 364 11.12 -13.36 15.74
CA GLN A 364 10.74 -14.65 16.34
C GLN A 364 9.35 -15.10 15.86
N THR A 365 8.41 -14.15 15.73
CA THR A 365 7.08 -14.43 15.20
C THR A 365 7.13 -14.85 13.72
N CYS A 366 7.99 -14.22 12.91
CA CYS A 366 8.23 -14.63 11.52
C CYS A 366 8.75 -16.07 11.43
N LEU A 367 9.69 -16.46 12.30
CA LEU A 367 10.22 -17.83 12.36
C LEU A 367 9.13 -18.84 12.75
N ALA A 368 8.29 -18.50 13.72
CA ALA A 368 7.19 -19.35 14.16
C ALA A 368 6.09 -19.52 13.10
N CYS A 369 5.83 -18.48 12.29
CA CYS A 369 4.75 -18.53 11.29
C CYS A 369 5.16 -19.21 9.97
N SER A 370 6.45 -19.25 9.63
CA SER A 370 6.95 -19.71 8.32
C SER A 370 6.55 -21.16 7.96
N THR A 371 6.25 -22.01 8.94
CA THR A 371 5.94 -23.43 8.72
C THR A 371 4.44 -23.76 8.77
N VAL A 372 3.62 -22.86 9.31
CA VAL A 372 2.23 -23.18 9.69
C VAL A 372 1.19 -22.41 8.88
N VAL A 373 1.56 -21.23 8.36
CA VAL A 373 0.60 -20.31 7.74
C VAL A 373 0.51 -20.57 6.23
N GLU A 374 -0.69 -20.89 5.76
CA GLU A 374 -1.01 -20.95 4.34
C GLU A 374 -1.52 -19.57 3.89
N PRO A 375 -0.77 -18.80 3.08
CA PRO A 375 -1.03 -17.38 2.88
C PRO A 375 -2.45 -17.07 2.38
N VAL A 376 -2.93 -17.80 1.39
CA VAL A 376 -4.26 -17.55 0.78
C VAL A 376 -5.38 -17.95 1.73
N ARG A 377 -5.33 -19.18 2.26
CA ARG A 377 -6.35 -19.71 3.16
C ARG A 377 -6.46 -18.89 4.44
N ASP A 378 -5.33 -18.53 5.03
CA ASP A 378 -5.31 -17.89 6.34
C ASP A 378 -5.58 -16.38 6.25
N ALA A 379 -5.53 -15.76 5.07
CA ALA A 379 -5.82 -14.33 4.90
C ALA A 379 -7.21 -13.92 5.41
N LEU A 380 -8.21 -14.78 5.20
CA LEU A 380 -9.57 -14.57 5.72
C LEU A 380 -9.66 -14.78 7.24
N ARG A 381 -8.74 -15.54 7.83
CA ARG A 381 -8.69 -15.76 9.29
C ARG A 381 -7.96 -14.64 10.02
N LEU A 382 -7.13 -13.90 9.32
CA LEU A 382 -6.39 -12.78 9.88
C LEU A 382 -7.32 -11.60 10.15
N ASN A 383 -7.50 -11.32 11.44
CA ASN A 383 -8.21 -10.14 11.91
C ASN A 383 -7.22 -9.15 12.54
N PRO A 384 -6.95 -7.99 11.90
CA PRO A 384 -6.05 -6.98 12.46
C PRO A 384 -6.57 -6.35 13.76
N GLU A 385 -7.87 -6.49 14.04
CA GLU A 385 -8.52 -5.97 15.26
C GLU A 385 -7.93 -6.59 16.54
N GLY A 386 -7.39 -7.82 16.46
CA GLY A 386 -6.79 -8.49 17.62
C GLY A 386 -5.56 -7.77 18.17
N PHE A 387 -4.90 -6.94 17.35
CA PHE A 387 -3.77 -6.14 17.80
C PHE A 387 -4.25 -4.92 18.60
N GLY A 388 -3.99 -4.90 19.91
CA GLY A 388 -4.22 -3.74 20.78
C GLY A 388 -5.28 -3.94 21.86
N SER A 389 -5.90 -5.12 21.94
CA SER A 389 -6.75 -5.47 23.08
C SER A 389 -5.88 -5.78 24.30
N SER A 390 -5.69 -4.79 25.16
CA SER A 390 -4.88 -4.82 26.39
C SER A 390 -5.29 -5.85 27.46
N SER A 391 -6.22 -6.74 27.14
CA SER A 391 -6.83 -7.68 28.08
C SER A 391 -6.04 -8.97 28.30
N CYS A 392 -5.04 -9.30 27.48
CA CYS A 392 -4.28 -10.55 27.66
C CYS A 392 -2.80 -10.43 27.26
N VAL A 393 -1.98 -9.91 28.18
CA VAL A 393 -0.51 -9.88 28.07
C VAL A 393 0.11 -11.29 27.89
N THR A 394 -0.66 -12.35 28.12
CA THR A 394 -0.21 -13.75 27.99
C THR A 394 -0.88 -14.54 26.87
N ASP A 395 -1.84 -13.99 26.12
CA ASP A 395 -2.68 -14.76 25.17
C ASP A 395 -2.92 -14.09 23.80
N ASP A 396 -2.12 -13.08 23.44
CA ASP A 396 -2.16 -12.40 22.12
C ASP A 396 -1.73 -13.30 20.93
N ALA A 397 -1.38 -14.56 21.20
CA ALA A 397 -0.75 -15.50 20.28
C ALA A 397 -1.52 -15.82 18.97
N PRO A 398 -2.87 -15.93 18.94
CA PRO A 398 -3.54 -16.34 17.70
C PRO A 398 -3.70 -15.19 16.69
N SER A 399 -3.73 -13.93 17.13
CA SER A 399 -3.94 -12.76 16.27
C SER A 399 -2.67 -12.23 15.61
N ALA A 400 -1.50 -12.46 16.21
CA ALA A 400 -0.22 -11.99 15.70
C ALA A 400 0.40 -12.94 14.67
N ARG A 401 -0.37 -13.31 13.65
CA ARG A 401 0.08 -14.26 12.62
C ARG A 401 0.10 -13.61 11.25
N TRP A 402 1.11 -13.97 10.47
CA TRP A 402 1.25 -13.57 9.07
C TRP A 402 2.16 -14.56 8.34
N ALA A 403 2.05 -14.64 7.02
CA ALA A 403 2.96 -15.39 6.17
C ALA A 403 4.31 -14.68 6.12
N TRP A 404 5.39 -15.46 6.20
CA TRP A 404 6.75 -14.95 6.02
C TRP A 404 7.55 -15.96 5.17
N PRO A 405 8.30 -15.52 4.14
CA PRO A 405 8.50 -14.13 3.71
C PRO A 405 7.26 -13.49 3.05
N LEU A 406 7.20 -12.15 3.10
CA LEU A 406 6.15 -11.38 2.43
C LEU A 406 6.47 -11.18 0.94
N ASP A 407 5.95 -12.07 0.10
CA ASP A 407 6.10 -12.02 -1.35
C ASP A 407 4.92 -11.35 -2.04
N HIS A 408 5.09 -10.85 -3.26
CA HIS A 408 4.04 -10.13 -4.01
C HIS A 408 2.71 -10.88 -4.23
N VAL A 409 2.69 -12.20 -4.02
CA VAL A 409 1.49 -13.06 -4.07
C VAL A 409 0.78 -13.17 -2.71
N THR A 410 1.41 -12.70 -1.64
CA THR A 410 0.86 -12.76 -0.29
C THR A 410 -0.37 -11.86 -0.22
N PRO A 411 -1.47 -12.33 0.37
CA PRO A 411 -2.64 -11.47 0.56
C PRO A 411 -2.38 -10.30 1.51
N LEU A 412 -3.06 -9.17 1.28
CA LEU A 412 -2.88 -7.93 2.05
C LEU A 412 -3.08 -8.04 3.57
N PRO A 413 -4.00 -8.88 4.11
CA PRO A 413 -4.13 -9.07 5.56
C PRO A 413 -2.81 -9.40 6.27
N HIS A 414 -1.92 -10.17 5.64
CA HIS A 414 -0.61 -10.51 6.21
C HIS A 414 0.30 -9.30 6.36
N TYR A 415 0.31 -8.39 5.38
CA TYR A 415 1.09 -7.15 5.43
C TYR A 415 0.59 -6.22 6.52
N VAL A 416 -0.72 -6.15 6.70
CA VAL A 416 -1.37 -5.31 7.72
C VAL A 416 -1.00 -5.81 9.12
N ASN A 417 -1.11 -7.12 9.36
CA ASN A 417 -0.73 -7.74 10.62
C ASN A 417 0.76 -7.60 10.92
N PHE A 418 1.61 -7.91 9.94
CA PHE A 418 3.07 -7.71 10.06
C PHE A 418 3.40 -6.24 10.37
N GLY A 419 2.76 -5.30 9.68
CA GLY A 419 2.97 -3.88 9.88
C GLY A 419 2.55 -3.37 11.25
N ARG A 420 1.41 -3.85 11.76
CA ARG A 420 0.94 -3.52 13.11
C ARG A 420 1.88 -4.12 14.17
N ALA A 421 2.40 -5.32 13.95
CA ALA A 421 3.40 -5.93 14.82
C ALA A 421 4.71 -5.11 14.86
N LEU A 422 5.23 -4.70 13.70
CA LEU A 422 6.40 -3.82 13.59
C LEU A 422 6.18 -2.48 14.29
N LEU A 423 5.02 -1.84 14.12
CA LEU A 423 4.69 -0.58 14.78
C LEU A 423 4.68 -0.69 16.30
N ARG A 424 4.06 -1.75 16.83
CA ARG A 424 4.00 -2.01 18.27
C ARG A 424 5.39 -2.18 18.87
N GLU A 425 6.24 -2.98 18.24
CA GLU A 425 7.61 -3.17 18.71
C GLU A 425 8.46 -1.90 18.56
N ALA A 426 8.30 -1.15 17.46
CA ALA A 426 8.97 0.14 17.27
C ALA A 426 8.63 1.13 18.40
N ALA A 427 7.36 1.17 18.82
CA ALA A 427 6.91 2.01 19.92
C ALA A 427 7.50 1.58 21.26
N ALA A 428 7.47 0.28 21.55
CA ALA A 428 8.04 -0.28 22.76
C ALA A 428 9.53 0.03 22.89
N ARG A 429 10.31 -0.19 21.82
CA ARG A 429 11.76 0.08 21.80
C ARG A 429 12.13 1.54 22.04
N LYS A 430 11.24 2.46 21.68
CA LYS A 430 11.44 3.91 21.87
C LYS A 430 10.72 4.45 23.09
N ASN A 431 10.18 3.57 23.95
CA ASN A 431 9.42 3.92 25.14
C ASN A 431 8.31 4.95 24.86
N LEU A 432 7.70 4.86 23.69
CA LEU A 432 6.61 5.74 23.28
C LEU A 432 5.31 5.24 23.89
N LYS A 433 4.51 6.15 24.45
CA LYS A 433 3.14 5.86 24.91
C LYS A 433 2.16 5.77 23.73
N PHE A 434 2.52 4.97 22.73
CA PHE A 434 1.70 4.70 21.56
C PHE A 434 1.00 3.35 21.75
N GLN A 435 -0.29 3.32 21.43
CA GLN A 435 -1.08 2.10 21.38
C GLN A 435 -1.70 1.99 20.00
N LEU A 436 -1.67 0.78 19.44
CA LEU A 436 -2.38 0.50 18.20
C LEU A 436 -3.86 0.79 18.38
N ALA A 437 -4.51 1.27 17.32
CA ALA A 437 -5.93 1.50 17.37
C ALA A 437 -6.71 0.21 17.61
N ALA A 438 -7.45 0.15 18.71
CA ALA A 438 -8.54 -0.81 18.86
C ALA A 438 -9.63 -0.50 17.83
N ILE A 439 -10.18 -1.55 17.24
CA ILE A 439 -11.22 -1.47 16.23
C ILE A 439 -12.41 -2.24 16.79
N THR A 440 -13.47 -1.50 17.10
CA THR A 440 -14.74 -2.08 17.53
C THR A 440 -15.57 -2.33 16.28
N SER A 441 -15.49 -3.53 15.69
CA SER A 441 -16.50 -3.91 14.70
C SER A 441 -17.83 -4.11 15.43
N HIS A 442 -18.85 -3.36 15.01
CA HIS A 442 -20.22 -3.63 15.42
C HIS A 442 -20.60 -4.99 14.84
N ARG A 443 -20.51 -6.04 15.66
CA ARG A 443 -21.21 -7.30 15.38
C ARG A 443 -22.69 -7.00 15.65
N SER A 444 -23.41 -6.66 14.58
CA SER A 444 -24.86 -6.55 14.58
C SER A 444 -25.50 -7.91 14.75
#